data_AF-A0A2E7CUH2-F1
#
_entry.id   AF-A0A2E7CUH2-F1
#
_cell.length_a   1.000
_cell.length_b   1.000
_cell.length_c   1.000
_cell.angle_alpha   90.00
_cell.angle_beta   90.00
_cell.angle_gamma   90.00
#
_symmetry.space_group_name_H-M   'P 1'
#
loop_
_entity.id
_entity.type
_entity.pdbx_description
1 polymer ?
#
loop_
_entity_poly.entity_id
_entity_poly.type
_entity_poly.pdbx_seq_one_letter_code
_entity_poly.pdbx_strand_id
1 'polypeptide(L)'
;MKKNKKHFRSILLALSIFTFSCNPSIDNKKDQSEKENSEIKELNEVQIAKADDDTLSGEEYFEKAKSLYEAKKYDSAKLFYQKAANKDHAESHFTLAYNYPVTQEENLYHYSQAAMLGHEKALGNLIDNHFYRTNNLFSSNVKQIHDVYKKAQELNPSIEDFELLELASKVPELNGKEFMEKYDLSNDDNFNHCYYIWELAEAASRGEKFENPTPLLVLQLIIKGSFVPAEGQYAISDYLNYWQQDTLVPFDLCQYITSGIGINYCSTKAANEEEKEYQKLISNFKETVKLSDDQLINNAFKETLTYIDIKAWNEECHDGSGYVAWTNESIYDQKHQYLEFINQLYEGKYVDSLKGTIAENDSILNVKYQIISKGLKEKPVTGMRFHFTFENFRDVQRKWITYRDVNAKFFSELSPNYSNEYWLNYLTAVRVKDFDNLVELVNVYRD
;
A
#
# COMPACT_ATOMS: atom_id res chain seq x y z
N MET A 1 2.30 21.92 15.51
CA MET A 1 2.80 20.73 14.79
C MET A 1 4.32 20.55 14.93
N LYS A 2 4.85 20.16 16.12
CA LYS A 2 6.30 19.97 16.35
C LYS A 2 6.66 18.70 17.14
N LYS A 3 5.82 17.64 17.09
CA LYS A 3 6.05 16.40 17.89
C LYS A 3 6.18 15.07 17.13
N ASN A 4 6.05 15.00 15.80
CA ASN A 4 6.09 13.71 15.08
C ASN A 4 7.44 13.31 14.47
N LYS A 5 8.57 13.96 14.82
CA LYS A 5 9.89 13.64 14.22
C LYS A 5 10.67 12.50 14.91
N LYS A 6 10.11 11.77 15.88
CA LYS A 6 10.92 10.90 16.76
C LYS A 6 10.51 9.42 16.89
N HIS A 7 9.68 8.87 16.01
CA HIS A 7 9.27 7.45 16.12
C HIS A 7 9.62 6.55 14.93
N PHE A 8 10.33 7.03 13.90
CA PHE A 8 10.70 6.19 12.74
C PHE A 8 12.04 5.43 12.87
N ARG A 9 12.61 5.31 14.07
CA ARG A 9 13.79 4.45 14.29
C ARG A 9 13.46 3.30 15.22
N SER A 10 13.59 2.09 14.65
CA SER A 10 13.61 0.77 15.28
C SER A 10 12.28 0.03 15.40
N ILE A 11 11.83 -0.58 14.30
CA ILE A 11 11.24 -1.93 14.34
C ILE A 11 11.72 -2.69 13.09
N LEU A 12 12.70 -3.58 13.28
CA LEU A 12 13.10 -4.59 12.32
C LEU A 12 12.66 -5.93 12.92
N LEU A 13 11.57 -6.52 12.43
CA LEU A 13 11.30 -7.94 12.64
C LEU A 13 10.57 -8.51 11.42
N ALA A 14 11.01 -9.69 11.03
CA ALA A 14 10.66 -10.38 9.79
C ALA A 14 9.15 -10.60 9.62
N LEU A 15 8.63 -10.25 8.44
CA LEU A 15 7.32 -10.67 7.97
C LEU A 15 7.45 -11.29 6.58
N SER A 16 7.05 -12.56 6.51
CA SER A 16 6.93 -13.36 5.31
C SER A 16 5.98 -12.69 4.32
N ILE A 17 6.43 -12.57 3.07
CA ILE A 17 5.74 -11.85 2.00
C ILE A 17 4.63 -12.76 1.44
N PHE A 18 3.37 -12.34 1.60
CA PHE A 18 2.30 -12.73 0.67
C PHE A 18 1.97 -11.50 -0.19
N THR A 19 2.24 -11.60 -1.50
CA THR A 19 1.74 -10.65 -2.48
C THR A 19 0.26 -10.93 -2.75
N PHE A 20 -0.63 -10.05 -2.31
CA PHE A 20 -2.03 -10.07 -2.75
C PHE A 20 -2.27 -8.91 -3.73
N SER A 21 -2.76 -9.28 -4.91
CA SER A 21 -3.27 -8.35 -5.92
C SER A 21 -4.65 -7.84 -5.47
N CYS A 22 -4.83 -6.52 -5.44
CA CYS A 22 -6.16 -5.91 -5.32
C CYS A 22 -6.88 -6.10 -6.65
N ASN A 23 -7.85 -7.01 -6.72
CA ASN A 23 -8.73 -7.12 -7.88
C ASN A 23 -10.18 -7.17 -7.41
N PRO A 24 -10.96 -6.09 -7.50
CA PRO A 24 -12.40 -6.15 -7.36
C PRO A 24 -12.99 -6.73 -8.65
N SER A 25 -13.71 -7.84 -8.53
CA SER A 25 -14.38 -8.53 -9.63
C SER A 25 -15.44 -7.65 -10.30
N ILE A 26 -15.28 -7.41 -11.60
CA ILE A 26 -16.31 -6.81 -12.47
C ILE A 26 -16.98 -7.93 -13.25
N ASP A 27 -18.27 -8.15 -13.00
CA ASP A 27 -19.12 -9.05 -13.77
C ASP A 27 -19.74 -8.39 -15.00
N ASN A 28 -19.81 -9.20 -16.07
CA ASN A 28 -20.75 -9.23 -17.21
C ASN A 28 -20.23 -8.85 -18.60
N LYS A 29 -20.08 -9.88 -19.45
CA LYS A 29 -20.91 -10.15 -20.65
C LYS A 29 -20.20 -11.16 -21.56
N LYS A 30 -20.74 -12.38 -21.67
CA LYS A 30 -20.65 -13.20 -22.89
C LYS A 30 -21.72 -14.29 -22.84
N ASP A 31 -22.89 -13.95 -23.36
CA ASP A 31 -23.98 -14.88 -23.60
C ASP A 31 -23.97 -15.28 -25.09
N GLN A 32 -24.40 -16.53 -25.36
CA GLN A 32 -24.66 -17.18 -26.65
C GLN A 32 -23.72 -18.27 -27.21
N SER A 33 -22.58 -18.60 -26.61
CA SER A 33 -21.88 -19.87 -26.93
C SER A 33 -21.93 -20.92 -25.81
N GLU A 34 -22.56 -20.59 -24.67
CA GLU A 34 -22.64 -21.47 -23.50
C GLU A 34 -23.92 -22.33 -23.46
N LYS A 35 -24.95 -22.00 -24.24
CA LYS A 35 -26.22 -22.75 -24.22
C LYS A 35 -26.16 -24.15 -24.83
N GLU A 36 -25.31 -24.39 -25.82
CA GLU A 36 -25.18 -25.73 -26.41
C GLU A 36 -24.20 -26.64 -25.64
N ASN A 37 -23.28 -26.07 -24.85
CA ASN A 37 -22.38 -26.84 -23.99
C ASN A 37 -22.93 -27.05 -22.56
N SER A 38 -23.92 -26.26 -22.11
CA SER A 38 -24.59 -26.47 -20.82
C SER A 38 -25.55 -27.65 -20.85
N GLU A 39 -26.30 -27.85 -21.95
CA GLU A 39 -27.27 -28.95 -22.06
C GLU A 39 -26.59 -30.33 -22.16
N ILE A 40 -25.41 -30.42 -22.80
CA ILE A 40 -24.63 -31.68 -22.90
C ILE A 40 -23.91 -32.00 -21.58
N LYS A 41 -23.61 -30.99 -20.75
CA LYS A 41 -23.02 -31.16 -19.43
C LYS A 41 -24.08 -31.52 -18.38
N GLU A 42 -25.26 -30.89 -18.43
CA GLU A 42 -26.41 -31.27 -17.60
C GLU A 42 -26.91 -32.70 -17.90
N LEU A 43 -26.89 -33.15 -19.17
CA LEU A 43 -27.32 -34.52 -19.50
C LEU A 43 -26.34 -35.61 -19.03
N ASN A 44 -25.05 -35.30 -18.90
CA ASN A 44 -24.06 -36.22 -18.31
C ASN A 44 -23.98 -36.09 -16.77
N GLU A 45 -24.33 -34.94 -16.19
CA GLU A 45 -24.40 -34.73 -14.74
C GLU A 45 -25.69 -35.31 -14.12
N VAL A 46 -26.80 -35.35 -14.86
CA VAL A 46 -28.07 -35.98 -14.42
C VAL A 46 -28.01 -37.52 -14.45
N GLN A 47 -27.08 -38.13 -15.21
CA GLN A 47 -26.92 -39.59 -15.24
C GLN A 47 -25.92 -40.17 -14.22
N ILE A 48 -25.21 -39.33 -13.46
CA ILE A 48 -24.40 -39.78 -12.31
C ILE A 48 -25.10 -39.49 -10.96
N ALA A 49 -26.21 -38.74 -10.97
CA ALA A 49 -26.90 -38.27 -9.77
C ALA A 49 -28.19 -39.04 -9.40
N LYS A 50 -28.40 -40.26 -9.89
CA LYS A 50 -29.54 -41.09 -9.45
C LYS A 50 -29.09 -42.51 -9.12
N ALA A 51 -29.15 -42.80 -7.82
CA ALA A 51 -28.84 -44.05 -7.13
C ALA A 51 -27.37 -44.27 -6.78
N ASP A 52 -26.82 -43.43 -5.90
CA ASP A 52 -25.84 -43.91 -4.92
C ASP A 52 -26.47 -43.69 -3.54
N ASP A 53 -26.66 -44.79 -2.83
CA ASP A 53 -27.10 -44.87 -1.44
C ASP A 53 -26.15 -43.99 -0.59
N ASP A 54 -26.65 -42.89 -0.01
CA ASP A 54 -25.90 -41.94 0.85
C ASP A 54 -25.56 -42.59 2.20
N THR A 55 -24.74 -43.63 2.13
CA THR A 55 -24.42 -44.59 3.20
C THR A 55 -23.09 -44.33 3.85
N LEU A 56 -22.22 -43.54 3.23
CA LEU A 56 -20.92 -43.19 3.79
C LEU A 56 -21.09 -42.15 4.89
N SER A 57 -20.32 -42.32 5.95
CA SER A 57 -20.15 -41.33 7.01
C SER A 57 -19.38 -40.09 6.51
N GLY A 58 -19.44 -39.00 7.27
CA GLY A 58 -18.68 -37.78 6.97
C GLY A 58 -17.17 -38.04 6.86
N GLU A 59 -16.62 -38.89 7.73
CA GLU A 59 -15.22 -39.32 7.73
C GLU A 59 -14.85 -40.10 6.47
N GLU A 60 -15.69 -41.06 6.05
CA GLU A 60 -15.44 -41.84 4.84
C GLU A 60 -15.50 -40.98 3.58
N TYR A 61 -16.42 -40.01 3.52
CA TYR A 61 -16.44 -39.02 2.45
C TYR A 61 -15.19 -38.12 2.46
N PHE A 62 -14.72 -37.72 3.65
CA PHE A 62 -13.51 -36.91 3.79
C PHE A 62 -12.26 -37.64 3.33
N GLU A 63 -12.02 -38.88 3.77
CA GLU A 63 -10.85 -39.67 3.36
C GLU A 63 -10.85 -39.95 1.85
N LYS A 64 -12.03 -40.17 1.27
CA LYS A 64 -12.18 -40.27 -0.20
C LYS A 64 -11.87 -38.95 -0.90
N ALA A 65 -12.33 -37.83 -0.37
CA ALA A 65 -12.05 -36.50 -0.90
C ALA A 65 -10.54 -36.19 -0.87
N LYS A 66 -9.89 -36.49 0.25
CA LYS A 66 -8.44 -36.33 0.45
C LYS A 66 -7.63 -37.15 -0.54
N SER A 67 -7.96 -38.44 -0.72
CA SER A 67 -7.30 -39.30 -1.72
C SER A 67 -7.46 -38.76 -3.15
N LEU A 68 -8.65 -38.26 -3.52
CA LEU A 68 -8.87 -37.62 -4.82
C LEU A 68 -8.06 -36.33 -4.97
N TYR A 69 -7.94 -35.54 -3.91
CA TYR A 69 -7.17 -34.30 -3.89
C TYR A 69 -5.67 -34.59 -4.08
N GLU A 70 -5.12 -35.57 -3.37
CA GLU A 70 -3.73 -36.04 -3.53
C GLU A 70 -3.47 -36.58 -4.94
N ALA A 71 -4.48 -37.19 -5.56
CA ALA A 71 -4.44 -37.62 -6.97
C ALA A 71 -4.67 -36.48 -7.98
N LYS A 72 -4.71 -35.22 -7.54
CA LYS A 72 -4.93 -34.00 -8.36
C LYS A 72 -6.28 -33.96 -9.08
N LYS A 73 -7.30 -34.65 -8.57
CA LYS A 73 -8.68 -34.65 -9.09
C LYS A 73 -9.55 -33.66 -8.31
N TYR A 74 -9.23 -32.37 -8.42
CA TYR A 74 -9.77 -31.33 -7.53
C TYR A 74 -11.29 -31.16 -7.58
N ASP A 75 -11.91 -31.22 -8.76
CA ASP A 75 -13.37 -31.07 -8.89
C ASP A 75 -14.13 -32.23 -8.25
N SER A 76 -13.65 -33.46 -8.48
CA SER A 76 -14.20 -34.65 -7.82
C SER A 76 -14.00 -34.58 -6.32
N ALA A 77 -12.79 -34.20 -5.86
CA ALA A 77 -12.52 -34.01 -4.44
C ALA A 77 -13.46 -32.97 -3.80
N LYS A 78 -13.72 -31.84 -4.49
CA LYS A 78 -14.63 -30.78 -4.02
C LYS A 78 -16.01 -31.34 -3.72
N LEU A 79 -16.56 -32.14 -4.63
CA LEU A 79 -17.88 -32.78 -4.45
C LEU A 79 -17.91 -33.69 -3.22
N PHE A 80 -16.85 -34.47 -2.99
CA PHE A 80 -16.75 -35.35 -1.82
C PHE A 80 -16.55 -34.56 -0.52
N TYR A 81 -15.76 -33.47 -0.53
CA TYR A 81 -15.69 -32.55 0.61
C TYR A 81 -17.04 -31.91 0.92
N GLN A 82 -17.84 -31.53 -0.09
CA GLN A 82 -19.20 -31.02 0.11
C GLN A 82 -20.11 -32.07 0.75
N LYS A 83 -20.05 -33.32 0.31
CA LYS A 83 -20.80 -34.43 0.93
C LYS A 83 -20.39 -34.66 2.39
N ALA A 84 -19.08 -34.64 2.68
CA ALA A 84 -18.59 -34.75 4.05
C ALA A 84 -19.01 -33.56 4.93
N ALA A 85 -18.94 -32.33 4.38
CA ALA A 85 -19.39 -31.13 5.08
C ALA A 85 -20.89 -31.17 5.39
N ASN A 86 -21.72 -31.67 4.48
CA ASN A 86 -23.15 -31.91 4.73
C ASN A 86 -23.44 -32.95 5.83
N LYS A 87 -22.41 -33.66 6.30
CA LYS A 87 -22.46 -34.59 7.45
C LYS A 87 -21.69 -34.00 8.66
N ASP A 88 -21.60 -32.67 8.74
CA ASP A 88 -20.95 -31.90 9.81
C ASP A 88 -19.46 -32.26 10.00
N HIS A 89 -18.74 -32.58 8.92
CA HIS A 89 -17.29 -32.84 8.99
C HIS A 89 -16.49 -31.52 9.00
N ALA A 90 -15.89 -31.18 10.15
CA ALA A 90 -15.24 -29.90 10.39
C ALA A 90 -14.07 -29.60 9.43
N GLU A 91 -13.17 -30.56 9.22
CA GLU A 91 -12.02 -30.40 8.32
C GLU A 91 -12.47 -30.26 6.85
N SER A 92 -13.62 -30.84 6.48
CA SER A 92 -14.17 -30.68 5.13
C SER A 92 -14.69 -29.28 4.90
N HIS A 93 -15.39 -28.70 5.88
CA HIS A 93 -15.76 -27.28 5.86
C HIS A 93 -14.53 -26.38 5.75
N PHE A 94 -13.51 -26.59 6.59
CA PHE A 94 -12.27 -25.83 6.53
C PHE A 94 -11.58 -25.95 5.17
N THR A 95 -11.48 -27.18 4.64
CA THR A 95 -10.88 -27.46 3.34
C THR A 95 -11.62 -26.78 2.19
N LEU A 96 -12.95 -26.75 2.20
CA LEU A 96 -13.74 -26.05 1.19
C LEU A 96 -13.47 -24.54 1.20
N ALA A 97 -13.39 -23.93 2.39
CA ALA A 97 -13.12 -22.50 2.52
C ALA A 97 -11.67 -22.13 2.16
N TYR A 98 -10.70 -22.98 2.49
CA TYR A 98 -9.28 -22.66 2.39
C TYR A 98 -8.64 -23.05 1.05
N ASN A 99 -9.02 -24.21 0.47
CA ASN A 99 -8.36 -24.74 -0.73
C ASN A 99 -9.11 -24.45 -2.04
N TYR A 100 -10.38 -24.03 -1.98
CA TYR A 100 -11.19 -23.83 -3.17
C TYR A 100 -11.61 -22.36 -3.34
N PRO A 101 -11.73 -21.87 -4.59
CA PRO A 101 -12.36 -20.58 -4.84
C PRO A 101 -13.85 -20.68 -4.46
N VAL A 102 -14.27 -19.82 -3.54
CA VAL A 102 -15.63 -19.70 -3.03
C VAL A 102 -15.98 -18.22 -2.88
N THR A 103 -17.27 -17.90 -2.87
CA THR A 103 -17.75 -16.55 -2.57
C THR A 103 -17.45 -16.15 -1.12
N GLN A 104 -17.49 -14.85 -0.80
CA GLN A 104 -17.31 -14.39 0.58
C GLN A 104 -18.36 -15.00 1.54
N GLU A 105 -19.59 -15.17 1.07
CA GLU A 105 -20.69 -15.78 1.83
C GLU A 105 -20.43 -17.26 2.11
N GLU A 106 -20.02 -18.03 1.10
CA GLU A 106 -19.62 -19.44 1.27
C GLU A 106 -18.40 -19.57 2.18
N ASN A 107 -17.42 -18.68 2.04
CA ASN A 107 -16.24 -18.66 2.90
C ASN A 107 -16.61 -18.42 4.38
N LEU A 108 -17.45 -17.41 4.65
CA LEU A 108 -18.00 -17.12 5.97
C LEU A 108 -18.76 -18.33 6.52
N TYR A 109 -19.63 -18.94 5.71
CA TYR A 109 -20.40 -20.11 6.08
C TYR A 109 -19.50 -21.28 6.48
N HIS A 110 -18.59 -21.69 5.60
CA HIS A 110 -17.75 -22.86 5.82
C HIS A 110 -16.80 -22.67 7.00
N TYR A 111 -16.14 -21.52 7.15
CA TYR A 111 -15.33 -21.27 8.34
C TYR A 111 -16.15 -21.24 9.62
N SER A 112 -17.35 -20.67 9.60
CA SER A 112 -18.24 -20.64 10.76
C SER A 112 -18.65 -22.05 11.19
N GLN A 113 -19.06 -22.92 10.25
CA GLN A 113 -19.44 -24.30 10.57
C GLN A 113 -18.25 -25.10 11.14
N ALA A 114 -17.08 -25.03 10.50
CA ALA A 114 -15.88 -25.69 11.00
C ALA A 114 -15.51 -25.20 12.41
N ALA A 115 -15.56 -23.89 12.66
CA ALA A 115 -15.27 -23.31 13.97
C ALA A 115 -16.28 -23.77 15.05
N MET A 116 -17.58 -23.78 14.73
CA MET A 116 -18.63 -24.30 15.62
C MET A 116 -18.52 -25.81 15.89
N LEU A 117 -17.71 -26.54 15.12
CA LEU A 117 -17.38 -27.95 15.34
C LEU A 117 -16.03 -28.13 16.05
N GLY A 118 -15.44 -27.05 16.58
CA GLY A 118 -14.19 -27.05 17.36
C GLY A 118 -12.91 -26.90 16.54
N HIS A 119 -12.99 -26.58 15.24
CA HIS A 119 -11.80 -26.45 14.39
C HIS A 119 -11.08 -25.10 14.57
N GLU A 120 -10.04 -25.09 15.40
CA GLU A 120 -9.31 -23.87 15.82
C GLU A 120 -8.77 -23.03 14.65
N LYS A 121 -8.13 -23.65 13.65
CA LYS A 121 -7.63 -22.90 12.48
C LYS A 121 -8.74 -22.25 11.67
N ALA A 122 -9.95 -22.81 11.69
CA ALA A 122 -11.09 -22.24 10.97
C ALA A 122 -11.60 -21.00 11.70
N LEU A 123 -11.63 -21.04 13.04
CA LEU A 123 -11.92 -19.87 13.86
C LEU A 123 -10.89 -18.75 13.63
N GLY A 124 -9.60 -19.08 13.60
CA GLY A 124 -8.55 -18.10 13.30
C GLY A 124 -8.73 -17.44 11.93
N ASN A 125 -9.03 -18.22 10.88
CA ASN A 125 -9.29 -17.69 9.54
C ASN A 125 -10.62 -16.91 9.46
N LEU A 126 -11.65 -17.32 10.20
CA LEU A 126 -12.92 -16.60 10.29
C LEU A 126 -12.68 -15.17 10.83
N ILE A 127 -11.96 -15.07 11.95
CA ILE A 127 -11.65 -13.79 12.59
C ILE A 127 -10.74 -12.94 11.67
N ASP A 128 -9.67 -13.53 11.13
CA ASP A 128 -8.75 -12.78 10.24
C ASP A 128 -9.50 -12.23 9.01
N ASN A 129 -10.24 -13.08 8.30
CA ASN A 129 -10.86 -12.71 7.03
C ASN A 129 -12.12 -11.83 7.19
N HIS A 130 -12.93 -12.07 8.21
CA HIS A 130 -14.26 -11.44 8.31
C HIS A 130 -14.38 -10.38 9.40
N PHE A 131 -13.45 -10.31 10.35
CA PHE A 131 -13.37 -9.22 11.33
C PHE A 131 -12.24 -8.24 11.02
N TYR A 132 -11.01 -8.73 10.77
CA TYR A 132 -9.86 -7.85 10.55
C TYR A 132 -9.61 -7.44 9.10
N ARG A 133 -10.05 -8.25 8.15
CA ARG A 133 -9.83 -8.02 6.71
C ARG A 133 -11.14 -7.86 5.96
N THR A 134 -12.17 -7.30 6.60
CA THR A 134 -13.46 -7.17 5.94
C THR A 134 -13.40 -6.23 4.75
N ASN A 135 -12.82 -5.04 4.94
CA ASN A 135 -12.82 -3.91 4.00
C ASN A 135 -14.07 -3.83 3.10
N ASN A 136 -15.25 -3.91 3.73
CA ASN A 136 -16.52 -4.07 3.02
C ASN A 136 -17.67 -3.51 3.88
N LEU A 137 -18.48 -2.61 3.30
CA LEU A 137 -19.60 -1.99 4.00
C LEU A 137 -20.76 -2.98 4.28
N PHE A 138 -20.89 -4.04 3.49
CA PHE A 138 -22.05 -4.94 3.49
C PHE A 138 -21.86 -6.20 4.34
N SER A 139 -20.70 -6.86 4.27
CA SER A 139 -20.55 -8.25 4.72
C SER A 139 -19.95 -8.46 6.12
N SER A 140 -19.50 -7.40 6.80
CA SER A 140 -19.05 -7.51 8.20
C SER A 140 -20.25 -7.67 9.15
N ASN A 141 -20.41 -8.87 9.73
CA ASN A 141 -21.30 -9.13 10.86
C ASN A 141 -20.50 -9.57 12.09
N VAL A 142 -20.00 -8.59 12.84
CA VAL A 142 -19.12 -8.82 14.01
C VAL A 142 -19.84 -9.63 15.09
N LYS A 143 -21.15 -9.42 15.25
CA LYS A 143 -21.95 -10.14 16.24
C LYS A 143 -22.04 -11.63 15.92
N GLN A 144 -22.30 -11.98 14.66
CA GLN A 144 -22.33 -13.36 14.19
C GLN A 144 -20.96 -14.04 14.39
N ILE A 145 -19.86 -13.35 14.08
CA ILE A 145 -18.51 -13.88 14.28
C ILE A 145 -18.24 -14.13 15.77
N HIS A 146 -18.64 -13.21 16.64
CA HIS A 146 -18.54 -13.36 18.08
C HIS A 146 -19.38 -14.54 18.62
N ASP A 147 -20.60 -14.74 18.11
CA ASP A 147 -21.45 -15.87 18.51
C ASP A 147 -20.83 -17.23 18.10
N VAL A 148 -20.20 -17.29 16.92
CA VAL A 148 -19.41 -18.47 16.49
C VAL A 148 -18.21 -18.68 17.39
N TYR A 149 -17.48 -17.61 17.71
CA TYR A 149 -16.33 -17.65 18.62
C TYR A 149 -16.70 -18.22 20.00
N LYS A 150 -17.80 -17.75 20.62
CA LYS A 150 -18.24 -18.27 21.93
C LYS A 150 -18.62 -19.76 21.86
N LYS A 151 -19.30 -20.21 20.80
CA LYS A 151 -19.59 -21.65 20.59
C LYS A 151 -18.32 -22.49 20.42
N ALA A 152 -17.35 -21.98 19.67
CA ALA A 152 -16.07 -22.66 19.50
C ALA A 152 -15.33 -22.77 20.85
N GLN A 153 -15.36 -21.71 21.67
CA GLN A 153 -14.76 -21.69 23.01
C GLN A 153 -15.45 -22.64 24.00
N GLU A 154 -16.78 -22.82 23.90
CA GLU A 154 -17.52 -23.81 24.70
C GLU A 154 -17.05 -25.25 24.41
N LEU A 155 -16.76 -25.56 23.14
CA LEU A 155 -16.27 -26.88 22.71
C LEU A 155 -14.77 -27.05 22.96
N ASN A 156 -14.01 -25.96 22.89
CA ASN A 156 -12.59 -25.95 23.15
C ASN A 156 -12.20 -24.80 24.09
N PRO A 157 -12.24 -25.02 25.42
CA PRO A 157 -11.92 -23.99 26.41
C PRO A 157 -10.46 -23.50 26.39
N SER A 158 -9.57 -24.11 25.59
CA SER A 158 -8.20 -23.62 25.41
C SER A 158 -8.10 -22.42 24.46
N ILE A 159 -9.18 -22.09 23.73
CA ILE A 159 -9.23 -20.91 22.86
C ILE A 159 -9.16 -19.66 23.75
N GLU A 160 -8.13 -18.84 23.52
CA GLU A 160 -7.88 -17.62 24.27
C GLU A 160 -9.05 -16.64 24.19
N ASP A 161 -9.21 -15.85 25.27
CA ASP A 161 -10.23 -14.81 25.31
C ASP A 161 -9.91 -13.71 24.28
N PHE A 162 -10.93 -13.29 23.54
CA PHE A 162 -10.78 -12.34 22.45
C PHE A 162 -11.63 -11.09 22.71
N GLU A 163 -11.21 -10.35 23.74
CA GLU A 163 -11.91 -9.20 24.31
C GLU A 163 -12.30 -8.15 23.26
N LEU A 164 -11.41 -7.86 22.29
CA LEU A 164 -11.69 -6.88 21.25
C LEU A 164 -12.90 -7.27 20.39
N LEU A 165 -13.03 -8.55 20.02
CA LEU A 165 -14.19 -9.04 19.27
C LEU A 165 -15.46 -8.96 20.12
N GLU A 166 -15.38 -9.28 21.42
CA GLU A 166 -16.51 -9.12 22.32
C GLU A 166 -16.97 -7.66 22.40
N LEU A 167 -16.05 -6.71 22.60
CA LEU A 167 -16.38 -5.29 22.67
C LEU A 167 -16.94 -4.78 21.34
N ALA A 168 -16.33 -5.15 20.22
CA ALA A 168 -16.80 -4.77 18.89
C ALA A 168 -18.18 -5.36 18.56
N SER A 169 -18.51 -6.56 19.06
CA SER A 169 -19.83 -7.19 18.86
C SER A 169 -20.99 -6.43 19.51
N LYS A 170 -20.68 -5.55 20.47
CA LYS A 170 -21.66 -4.69 21.17
C LYS A 170 -21.96 -3.41 20.38
N VAL A 171 -21.16 -3.09 19.35
CA VAL A 171 -21.36 -1.93 18.48
C VAL A 171 -22.56 -2.19 17.56
N PRO A 172 -23.56 -1.30 17.53
CA PRO A 172 -24.66 -1.41 16.57
C PRO A 172 -24.14 -1.53 15.13
N GLU A 173 -24.76 -2.39 14.32
CA GLU A 173 -24.35 -2.54 12.93
C GLU A 173 -24.74 -1.33 12.08
N LEU A 174 -23.85 -0.95 11.17
CA LEU A 174 -24.14 0.02 10.11
C LEU A 174 -24.78 -0.71 8.92
N ASN A 175 -25.97 -0.28 8.50
CA ASN A 175 -26.58 -0.73 7.25
C ASN A 175 -25.79 -0.14 6.07
N GLY A 176 -24.80 -0.89 5.57
CA GLY A 176 -23.90 -0.44 4.51
C GLY A 176 -24.61 -0.08 3.20
N LYS A 177 -25.72 -0.76 2.87
CA LYS A 177 -26.49 -0.48 1.65
C LYS A 177 -27.19 0.87 1.72
N GLU A 178 -27.96 1.09 2.79
CA GLU A 178 -28.64 2.38 3.00
C GLU A 178 -27.63 3.52 3.16
N PHE A 179 -26.50 3.26 3.85
CA PHE A 179 -25.44 4.25 4.01
C PHE A 179 -24.80 4.64 2.67
N MET A 180 -24.49 3.66 1.83
CA MET A 180 -23.94 3.89 0.49
C MET A 180 -24.91 4.66 -0.40
N GLU A 181 -26.19 4.26 -0.42
CA GLU A 181 -27.23 4.93 -1.21
C GLU A 181 -27.48 6.36 -0.73
N LYS A 182 -27.51 6.59 0.59
CA LYS A 182 -27.73 7.93 1.17
C LYS A 182 -26.66 8.94 0.74
N TYR A 183 -25.40 8.52 0.69
CA TYR A 183 -24.25 9.42 0.46
C TYR A 183 -23.61 9.26 -0.93
N ASP A 184 -24.26 8.53 -1.84
CA ASP A 184 -23.81 8.32 -3.23
C ASP A 184 -22.34 7.85 -3.35
N LEU A 185 -21.92 6.97 -2.43
CA LEU A 185 -20.50 6.64 -2.27
C LEU A 185 -19.88 5.94 -3.49
N SER A 186 -20.70 5.32 -4.36
CA SER A 186 -20.25 4.60 -5.55
C SER A 186 -19.66 5.51 -6.63
N ASN A 187 -19.93 6.81 -6.56
CA ASN A 187 -19.41 7.79 -7.51
C ASN A 187 -18.13 8.49 -7.01
N ASP A 188 -17.63 8.14 -5.83
CA ASP A 188 -16.34 8.62 -5.34
C ASP A 188 -15.18 8.05 -6.17
N ASP A 189 -14.23 8.92 -6.54
CA ASP A 189 -13.03 8.54 -7.32
C ASP A 189 -12.23 7.40 -6.66
N ASN A 190 -12.23 7.35 -5.32
CA ASN A 190 -11.47 6.39 -4.52
C ASN A 190 -12.28 5.18 -4.06
N PHE A 191 -13.52 4.98 -4.54
CA PHE A 191 -14.44 3.94 -4.02
C PHE A 191 -13.81 2.53 -3.93
N ASN A 192 -12.94 2.18 -4.89
CA ASN A 192 -12.30 0.87 -4.97
C ASN A 192 -10.96 0.77 -4.20
N HIS A 193 -10.55 1.82 -3.49
CA HIS A 193 -9.28 1.84 -2.78
C HIS A 193 -9.37 1.07 -1.44
N CYS A 194 -8.30 0.37 -1.08
CA CYS A 194 -8.28 -0.49 0.12
C CYS A 194 -8.44 0.25 1.46
N TYR A 195 -8.19 1.57 1.48
CA TYR A 195 -8.40 2.43 2.64
C TYR A 195 -9.63 3.33 2.53
N TYR A 196 -10.46 3.19 1.48
CA TYR A 196 -11.58 4.10 1.22
C TYR A 196 -12.55 4.21 2.41
N ILE A 197 -12.94 3.08 3.01
CA ILE A 197 -13.85 3.11 4.16
C ILE A 197 -13.21 3.82 5.36
N TRP A 198 -11.89 3.73 5.54
CA TRP A 198 -11.17 4.49 6.55
C TRP A 198 -11.03 5.98 6.20
N GLU A 199 -10.95 6.35 4.92
CA GLU A 199 -11.08 7.77 4.49
C GLU A 199 -12.47 8.32 4.89
N LEU A 200 -13.53 7.51 4.74
CA LEU A 200 -14.86 7.90 5.23
C LEU A 200 -14.87 8.05 6.76
N ALA A 201 -14.18 7.19 7.50
CA ALA A 201 -14.04 7.34 8.96
C ALA A 201 -13.32 8.65 9.33
N GLU A 202 -12.22 9.00 8.63
CA GLU A 202 -11.52 10.27 8.81
C GLU A 202 -12.45 11.46 8.54
N ALA A 203 -13.16 11.45 7.40
CA ALA A 203 -14.09 12.52 7.03
C ALA A 203 -15.20 12.68 8.08
N ALA A 204 -15.83 11.57 8.49
CA ALA A 204 -16.84 11.57 9.54
C ALA A 204 -16.31 12.16 10.86
N SER A 205 -15.10 11.79 11.27
CA SER A 205 -14.49 12.27 12.50
C SER A 205 -14.22 13.78 12.52
N ARG A 206 -14.14 14.41 11.35
CA ARG A 206 -13.87 15.85 11.16
C ARG A 206 -15.15 16.66 10.94
N GLY A 207 -16.32 16.04 10.92
CA GLY A 207 -17.56 16.73 10.56
C GLY A 207 -17.71 16.93 9.05
N GLU A 208 -16.95 16.21 8.23
CA GLU A 208 -16.95 16.31 6.78
C GLU A 208 -17.84 15.22 6.16
N LYS A 209 -18.40 15.52 4.97
CA LYS A 209 -19.22 14.62 4.13
C LYS A 209 -20.58 14.16 4.71
N PHE A 210 -20.68 13.93 6.01
CA PHE A 210 -21.86 13.32 6.64
C PHE A 210 -22.61 14.29 7.56
N GLU A 211 -23.93 14.11 7.63
CA GLU A 211 -24.79 14.90 8.51
C GLU A 211 -24.63 14.44 9.96
N ASN A 212 -24.28 15.36 10.88
CA ASN A 212 -24.17 15.12 12.32
C ASN A 212 -23.41 13.83 12.69
N PRO A 213 -22.13 13.69 12.30
CA PRO A 213 -21.39 12.47 12.58
C PRO A 213 -21.23 12.27 14.08
N THR A 214 -21.32 11.01 14.49
CA THR A 214 -21.20 10.56 15.88
C THR A 214 -19.96 9.67 16.01
N PRO A 215 -19.39 9.51 17.22
CA PRO A 215 -18.29 8.56 17.41
C PRO A 215 -18.70 7.12 17.08
N LEU A 216 -19.99 6.79 17.17
CA LEU A 216 -20.53 5.50 16.70
C LEU A 216 -20.30 5.32 15.20
N LEU A 217 -20.65 6.31 14.37
CA LEU A 217 -20.47 6.22 12.93
C LEU A 217 -18.99 6.01 12.58
N VAL A 218 -18.09 6.75 13.23
CA VAL A 218 -16.65 6.62 12.98
C VAL A 218 -16.16 5.22 13.35
N LEU A 219 -16.54 4.70 14.53
CA LEU A 219 -16.18 3.35 14.94
C LEU A 219 -16.73 2.27 13.99
N GLN A 220 -17.98 2.40 13.53
CA GLN A 220 -18.58 1.48 12.57
C GLN A 220 -17.79 1.44 11.24
N LEU A 221 -17.34 2.60 10.76
CA LEU A 221 -16.52 2.69 9.55
C LEU A 221 -15.11 2.11 9.78
N ILE A 222 -14.49 2.35 10.95
CA ILE A 222 -13.19 1.75 11.29
C ILE A 222 -13.29 0.22 11.28
N ILE A 223 -14.31 -0.36 11.92
CA ILE A 223 -14.53 -1.81 11.94
C ILE A 223 -14.72 -2.36 10.51
N LYS A 224 -15.61 -1.75 9.72
CA LYS A 224 -15.92 -2.23 8.37
C LYS A 224 -14.78 -2.03 7.36
N GLY A 225 -13.95 -1.01 7.57
CA GLY A 225 -12.84 -0.66 6.69
C GLY A 225 -11.51 -1.33 7.03
N SER A 226 -11.46 -2.15 8.07
CA SER A 226 -10.22 -2.84 8.43
C SER A 226 -9.77 -3.79 7.31
N PHE A 227 -8.52 -3.64 6.90
CA PHE A 227 -7.88 -4.45 5.85
C PHE A 227 -6.62 -5.18 6.33
N VAL A 228 -5.90 -4.59 7.28
CA VAL A 228 -4.68 -5.16 7.88
C VAL A 228 -4.95 -5.39 9.37
N PRO A 229 -4.79 -6.63 9.88
CA PRO A 229 -5.17 -6.98 11.25
C PRO A 229 -4.53 -6.11 12.33
N ALA A 230 -3.23 -5.84 12.24
CA ALA A 230 -2.55 -5.00 13.22
C ALA A 230 -3.10 -3.56 13.22
N GLU A 231 -3.34 -2.99 12.03
CA GLU A 231 -3.89 -1.64 11.89
C GLU A 231 -5.32 -1.59 12.47
N GLY A 232 -6.16 -2.57 12.13
CA GLY A 232 -7.52 -2.70 12.64
C GLY A 232 -7.57 -2.89 14.14
N GLN A 233 -6.72 -3.75 14.70
CA GLN A 233 -6.66 -4.00 16.14
C GLN A 233 -6.41 -2.71 16.91
N TYR A 234 -5.41 -1.90 16.51
CA TYR A 234 -5.11 -0.64 17.18
C TYR A 234 -6.21 0.40 16.97
N ALA A 235 -6.70 0.57 15.74
CA ALA A 235 -7.72 1.57 15.42
C ALA A 235 -9.06 1.30 16.13
N ILE A 236 -9.54 0.05 16.11
CA ILE A 236 -10.79 -0.35 16.77
C ILE A 236 -10.65 -0.19 18.28
N SER A 237 -9.54 -0.67 18.86
CA SER A 237 -9.31 -0.59 20.32
C SER A 237 -9.28 0.85 20.82
N ASP A 238 -8.62 1.75 20.09
CA ASP A 238 -8.53 3.16 20.46
C ASP A 238 -9.91 3.84 20.35
N TYR A 239 -10.60 3.66 19.22
CA TYR A 239 -11.87 4.35 18.97
C TYR A 239 -13.06 3.81 19.77
N LEU A 240 -13.01 2.55 20.24
CA LEU A 240 -13.97 2.00 21.20
C LEU A 240 -14.06 2.86 22.47
N ASN A 241 -12.92 3.37 22.97
CA ASN A 241 -12.89 4.21 24.18
C ASN A 241 -13.63 5.54 23.95
N TYR A 242 -13.44 6.17 22.79
CA TYR A 242 -14.10 7.43 22.43
C TYR A 242 -15.60 7.26 22.24
N TRP A 243 -16.02 6.16 21.60
CA TRP A 243 -17.44 5.83 21.46
C TRP A 243 -18.13 5.60 22.80
N GLN A 244 -17.52 4.86 23.73
CA GLN A 244 -18.08 4.62 25.07
C GLN A 244 -18.24 5.90 25.89
N GLN A 245 -17.42 6.92 25.60
CA GLN A 245 -17.47 8.24 26.24
C GLN A 245 -18.32 9.26 25.48
N ASP A 246 -19.00 8.84 24.40
CA ASP A 246 -19.74 9.71 23.48
C ASP A 246 -18.93 10.93 23.02
N THR A 247 -17.63 10.73 22.78
CA THR A 247 -16.69 11.80 22.41
C THR A 247 -16.25 11.63 20.96
N LEU A 248 -16.58 12.62 20.12
CA LEU A 248 -16.06 12.67 18.75
C LEU A 248 -14.65 13.27 18.74
N VAL A 249 -13.67 12.48 18.32
CA VAL A 249 -12.28 12.94 18.12
C VAL A 249 -11.84 12.73 16.67
N PRO A 250 -10.95 13.58 16.13
CA PRO A 250 -10.37 13.36 14.81
C PRO A 250 -9.68 12.00 14.73
N PHE A 251 -10.12 11.20 13.77
CA PHE A 251 -9.45 9.99 13.33
C PHE A 251 -8.48 10.36 12.21
N ASP A 252 -7.27 9.84 12.31
CA ASP A 252 -6.21 9.96 11.30
C ASP A 252 -5.72 8.55 11.01
N LEU A 253 -6.13 8.01 9.85
CA LEU A 253 -5.86 6.61 9.53
C LEU A 253 -4.35 6.35 9.50
N CYS A 254 -3.55 7.35 9.12
CA CYS A 254 -2.10 7.24 8.98
C CYS A 254 -1.38 7.05 10.32
N GLN A 255 -2.05 7.25 11.46
CA GLN A 255 -1.52 6.93 12.78
C GLN A 255 -1.54 5.44 13.11
N TYR A 256 -2.40 4.67 12.42
CA TYR A 256 -2.58 3.24 12.68
C TYR A 256 -1.93 2.35 11.62
N ILE A 257 -1.41 2.94 10.55
CA ILE A 257 -0.77 2.22 9.45
C ILE A 257 0.53 1.53 9.91
N THR A 258 0.64 0.25 9.56
CA THR A 258 1.83 -0.58 9.85
C THR A 258 2.29 -1.40 8.64
N SER A 259 1.45 -1.53 7.61
CA SER A 259 1.76 -2.25 6.38
C SER A 259 2.51 -1.39 5.36
N GLY A 260 3.28 -2.03 4.48
CA GLY A 260 3.96 -1.32 3.39
C GLY A 260 2.99 -0.64 2.40
N ILE A 261 1.84 -1.25 2.12
CA ILE A 261 0.80 -0.64 1.27
C ILE A 261 0.22 0.62 1.91
N GLY A 262 -0.10 0.58 3.21
CA GLY A 262 -0.56 1.74 3.94
C GLY A 262 0.50 2.83 4.05
N ILE A 263 1.77 2.46 4.26
CA ILE A 263 2.90 3.41 4.31
C ILE A 263 3.01 4.18 2.99
N ASN A 264 2.93 3.48 1.85
CA ASN A 264 2.95 4.11 0.53
C ASN A 264 1.75 5.04 0.32
N TYR A 265 0.55 4.61 0.74
CA TYR A 265 -0.66 5.42 0.65
C TYR A 265 -0.54 6.71 1.48
N CYS A 266 -0.15 6.60 2.76
CA CYS A 266 -0.02 7.74 3.65
C CYS A 266 1.10 8.69 3.23
N SER A 267 2.22 8.16 2.74
CA SER A 267 3.28 9.00 2.19
C SER A 267 2.81 9.76 0.94
N THR A 268 2.02 9.13 0.07
CA THR A 268 1.47 9.82 -1.12
C THR A 268 0.52 10.95 -0.71
N LYS A 269 -0.33 10.72 0.31
CA LYS A 269 -1.20 11.77 0.88
C LYS A 269 -0.37 12.92 1.44
N ALA A 270 0.67 12.63 2.23
CA ALA A 270 1.59 13.62 2.77
C ALA A 270 2.34 14.40 1.68
N ALA A 271 2.87 13.72 0.66
CA ALA A 271 3.60 14.35 -0.44
C ALA A 271 2.73 15.37 -1.21
N ASN A 272 1.43 15.10 -1.35
CA ASN A 272 0.49 16.04 -1.98
C ASN A 272 0.27 17.30 -1.13
N GLU A 273 0.30 17.20 0.19
CA GLU A 273 0.22 18.35 1.10
C GLU A 273 1.53 19.14 1.10
N GLU A 274 2.65 18.44 1.19
CA GLU A 274 4.01 18.99 1.15
C GLU A 274 4.28 19.74 -0.16
N GLU A 275 3.80 19.24 -1.30
CA GLU A 275 3.91 19.93 -2.58
C GLU A 275 3.22 21.30 -2.54
N LYS A 276 2.03 21.41 -1.93
CA LYS A 276 1.32 22.69 -1.78
C LYS A 276 2.09 23.65 -0.89
N GLU A 277 2.69 23.15 0.20
CA GLU A 277 3.53 23.97 1.08
C GLU A 277 4.80 24.44 0.36
N TYR A 278 5.45 23.55 -0.39
CA TYR A 278 6.66 23.85 -1.13
C TYR A 278 6.40 24.89 -2.24
N GLN A 279 5.28 24.82 -2.95
CA GLN A 279 4.90 25.85 -3.93
C GLN A 279 4.68 27.23 -3.29
N LYS A 280 4.17 27.30 -2.06
CA LYS A 280 4.08 28.58 -1.32
C LYS A 280 5.48 29.11 -0.98
N LEU A 281 6.39 28.23 -0.55
CA LEU A 281 7.78 28.62 -0.28
C LEU A 281 8.50 29.14 -1.53
N ILE A 282 8.32 28.48 -2.68
CA ILE A 282 8.82 28.94 -3.97
C ILE A 282 8.26 30.34 -4.30
N SER A 283 6.96 30.52 -4.12
CA SER A 283 6.28 31.80 -4.43
C SER A 283 6.82 32.93 -3.56
N ASN A 284 6.94 32.72 -2.25
CA ASN A 284 7.52 33.69 -1.32
C ASN A 284 8.97 34.03 -1.66
N PHE A 285 9.77 33.02 -2.05
CA PHE A 285 11.14 33.23 -2.48
C PHE A 285 11.21 34.09 -3.75
N LYS A 286 10.38 33.80 -4.77
CA LYS A 286 10.29 34.60 -6.00
C LYS A 286 9.88 36.05 -5.76
N GLU A 287 8.98 36.30 -4.80
CA GLU A 287 8.58 37.67 -4.43
C GLU A 287 9.71 38.44 -3.73
N THR A 288 10.57 37.73 -3.00
CA THR A 288 11.69 38.31 -2.25
C THR A 288 12.88 38.60 -3.15
N VAL A 289 13.20 37.67 -4.06
CA VAL A 289 14.36 37.77 -4.94
C VAL A 289 13.99 38.55 -6.20
N LYS A 290 14.53 39.76 -6.34
CA LYS A 290 14.41 40.56 -7.56
C LYS A 290 15.56 40.24 -8.50
N LEU A 291 15.30 39.41 -9.50
CA LEU A 291 16.24 39.15 -10.59
C LEU A 291 15.99 40.12 -11.75
N SER A 292 16.98 40.22 -12.64
CA SER A 292 16.85 40.95 -13.90
C SER A 292 16.04 40.18 -14.94
N ASP A 293 16.01 38.84 -14.86
CA ASP A 293 15.20 37.97 -15.71
C ASP A 293 14.38 36.97 -14.86
N ASP A 294 13.09 37.27 -14.70
CA ASP A 294 12.14 36.41 -14.00
C ASP A 294 11.96 35.03 -14.66
N GLN A 295 12.36 34.85 -15.93
CA GLN A 295 12.32 33.54 -16.57
C GLN A 295 13.41 32.61 -16.01
N LEU A 296 14.54 33.13 -15.54
CA LEU A 296 15.64 32.32 -15.01
C LEU A 296 15.23 31.56 -13.75
N ILE A 297 14.59 32.23 -12.79
CA ILE A 297 14.10 31.58 -11.56
C ILE A 297 12.99 30.57 -11.85
N ASN A 298 12.09 30.87 -12.78
CA ASN A 298 11.02 29.95 -13.17
C ASN A 298 11.56 28.68 -13.83
N ASN A 299 12.52 28.84 -14.75
CA ASN A 299 13.19 27.72 -15.40
C ASN A 299 14.01 26.90 -14.40
N ALA A 300 14.73 27.55 -13.49
CA ALA A 300 15.52 26.86 -12.47
C ALA A 300 14.66 25.95 -11.61
N PHE A 301 13.56 26.45 -11.04
CA PHE A 301 12.64 25.60 -10.26
C PHE A 301 12.04 24.47 -11.10
N LYS A 302 11.59 24.75 -12.33
CA LYS A 302 11.01 23.72 -13.21
C LYS A 302 11.99 22.57 -13.48
N GLU A 303 13.20 22.89 -13.90
CA GLU A 303 14.18 21.86 -14.28
C GLU A 303 14.75 21.15 -13.04
N THR A 304 14.89 21.85 -11.91
CA THR A 304 15.24 21.22 -10.62
C THR A 304 14.19 20.21 -10.18
N LEU A 305 12.90 20.58 -10.16
CA LEU A 305 11.85 19.67 -9.72
C LEU A 305 11.73 18.45 -10.63
N THR A 306 11.88 18.66 -11.94
CA THR A 306 11.91 17.57 -12.94
C THR A 306 13.10 16.63 -12.70
N TYR A 307 14.28 17.17 -12.42
CA TYR A 307 15.48 16.36 -12.18
C TYR A 307 15.37 15.55 -10.87
N ILE A 308 14.94 16.17 -9.77
CA ILE A 308 14.78 15.50 -8.47
C ILE A 308 13.82 14.32 -8.59
N ASP A 309 12.65 14.53 -9.20
CA ASP A 309 11.64 13.48 -9.36
C ASP A 309 12.17 12.30 -10.19
N ILE A 310 12.72 12.59 -11.37
CA ILE A 310 13.27 11.55 -12.26
C ILE A 310 14.44 10.81 -11.61
N LYS A 311 15.31 11.50 -10.86
CA LYS A 311 16.43 10.87 -10.15
C LYS A 311 15.94 9.94 -9.05
N ALA A 312 15.01 10.39 -8.21
CA ALA A 312 14.51 9.60 -7.09
C ALA A 312 13.84 8.30 -7.55
N TRP A 313 13.04 8.36 -8.62
CA TRP A 313 12.36 7.17 -9.15
C TRP A 313 13.25 6.23 -9.96
N ASN A 314 14.25 6.75 -10.68
CA ASN A 314 14.96 5.96 -11.69
C ASN A 314 16.43 5.66 -11.37
N GLU A 315 17.02 6.28 -10.35
CA GLU A 315 18.46 6.15 -10.05
C GLU A 315 18.73 5.76 -8.59
N GLU A 316 17.90 6.18 -7.64
CA GLU A 316 18.16 5.97 -6.20
C GLU A 316 17.83 4.57 -5.69
N CYS A 317 17.13 3.76 -6.49
CA CYS A 317 16.90 2.34 -6.22
C CYS A 317 16.18 2.06 -4.88
N HIS A 318 15.24 2.92 -4.48
CA HIS A 318 14.37 2.68 -3.33
C HIS A 318 13.61 1.35 -3.51
N ASP A 319 13.71 0.43 -2.54
CA ASP A 319 13.24 -0.96 -2.66
C ASP A 319 12.54 -1.48 -1.42
N GLY A 320 11.61 -2.42 -1.59
CA GLY A 320 10.84 -3.05 -0.52
C GLY A 320 9.38 -2.62 -0.52
N SER A 321 8.62 -3.03 0.48
CA SER A 321 7.16 -2.78 0.52
C SER A 321 6.79 -1.31 0.71
N GLY A 322 7.69 -0.48 1.26
CA GLY A 322 7.53 0.95 1.49
C GLY A 322 8.21 1.85 0.45
N TYR A 323 8.56 1.31 -0.74
CA TYR A 323 9.40 2.03 -1.71
C TYR A 323 8.89 3.40 -2.13
N VAL A 324 7.56 3.58 -2.26
CA VAL A 324 6.97 4.88 -2.59
C VAL A 324 7.24 5.88 -1.48
N ALA A 325 7.19 5.45 -0.22
CA ALA A 325 7.42 6.34 0.90
C ALA A 325 8.86 6.84 0.98
N TRP A 326 9.84 5.96 0.78
CA TRP A 326 11.26 6.36 0.74
C TRP A 326 11.56 7.26 -0.45
N THR A 327 10.95 7.00 -1.61
CA THR A 327 11.09 7.88 -2.78
C THR A 327 10.52 9.27 -2.51
N ASN A 328 9.31 9.36 -1.95
CA ASN A 328 8.69 10.65 -1.62
C ASN A 328 9.49 11.43 -0.56
N GLU A 329 10.00 10.74 0.47
CA GLU A 329 10.90 11.35 1.47
C GLU A 329 12.16 11.92 0.82
N SER A 330 12.79 11.16 -0.09
CA SER A 330 13.96 11.65 -0.83
C SER A 330 13.64 12.86 -1.72
N ILE A 331 12.49 12.85 -2.39
CA ILE A 331 12.04 14.00 -3.21
C ILE A 331 11.84 15.22 -2.33
N TYR A 332 11.17 15.07 -1.18
CA TYR A 332 10.93 16.14 -0.22
C TYR A 332 12.24 16.74 0.31
N ASP A 333 13.17 15.88 0.77
CA ASP A 333 14.45 16.31 1.31
C ASP A 333 15.29 17.05 0.26
N GLN A 334 15.36 16.54 -0.98
CA GLN A 334 16.11 17.20 -2.06
C GLN A 334 15.50 18.55 -2.44
N LYS A 335 14.17 18.67 -2.48
CA LYS A 335 13.47 19.94 -2.73
C LYS A 335 13.81 20.98 -1.65
N HIS A 336 13.76 20.58 -0.39
CA HIS A 336 14.06 21.47 0.73
C HIS A 336 15.54 21.84 0.81
N GLN A 337 16.45 20.91 0.57
CA GLN A 337 17.89 21.19 0.47
C GLN A 337 18.20 22.18 -0.65
N TYR A 338 17.55 22.04 -1.80
CA TYR A 338 17.70 23.00 -2.90
C TYR A 338 17.22 24.41 -2.49
N LEU A 339 16.03 24.51 -1.90
CA LEU A 339 15.50 25.80 -1.46
C LEU A 339 16.36 26.44 -0.35
N GLU A 340 16.86 25.64 0.60
CA GLU A 340 17.78 26.10 1.62
C GLU A 340 19.07 26.63 0.99
N PHE A 341 19.64 25.87 0.05
CA PHE A 341 20.87 26.25 -0.65
C PHE A 341 20.73 27.58 -1.39
N ILE A 342 19.66 27.78 -2.16
CA ILE A 342 19.46 29.04 -2.90
C ILE A 342 19.17 30.22 -1.95
N ASN A 343 18.55 30.00 -0.80
CA ASN A 343 18.44 31.04 0.24
C ASN A 343 19.82 31.41 0.79
N GLN A 344 20.70 30.43 1.06
CA GLN A 344 22.07 30.71 1.49
C GLN A 344 22.86 31.51 0.45
N LEU A 345 22.66 31.22 -0.85
CA LEU A 345 23.25 32.00 -1.95
C LEU A 345 22.75 33.45 -1.92
N TYR A 346 21.42 33.64 -1.87
CA TYR A 346 20.79 34.96 -1.86
C TYR A 346 21.21 35.82 -0.66
N GLU A 347 21.31 35.21 0.52
CA GLU A 347 21.71 35.88 1.76
C GLU A 347 23.22 36.11 1.87
N GLY A 348 24.01 35.66 0.88
CA GLY A 348 25.47 35.77 0.91
C GLY A 348 26.14 34.90 1.99
N LYS A 349 25.45 33.86 2.46
CA LYS A 349 25.93 32.92 3.50
C LYS A 349 26.64 31.69 2.93
N TYR A 350 26.73 31.59 1.61
CA TYR A 350 27.44 30.52 0.94
C TYR A 350 28.92 30.47 1.33
N VAL A 351 29.40 29.27 1.66
CA VAL A 351 30.80 29.00 1.94
C VAL A 351 31.37 28.16 0.81
N ASP A 352 32.34 28.73 0.10
CA ASP A 352 33.03 28.05 -0.98
C ASP A 352 33.72 26.77 -0.48
N SER A 353 33.41 25.66 -1.13
CA SER A 353 34.00 24.35 -0.87
C SER A 353 34.44 23.64 -2.15
N LEU A 354 34.45 24.35 -3.29
CA LEU A 354 34.75 23.77 -4.59
C LEU A 354 36.24 23.41 -4.69
N LYS A 355 36.50 22.19 -5.18
CA LYS A 355 37.85 21.69 -5.47
C LYS A 355 37.95 21.31 -6.93
N GLY A 356 39.12 21.57 -7.52
CA GLY A 356 39.40 21.28 -8.92
C GLY A 356 38.75 22.27 -9.89
N THR A 357 39.20 22.20 -11.13
CA THR A 357 38.69 22.95 -12.28
C THR A 357 37.51 22.21 -12.93
N ILE A 358 36.75 22.93 -13.77
CA ILE A 358 35.65 22.32 -14.53
C ILE A 358 36.14 21.17 -15.42
N ALA A 359 37.30 21.32 -16.07
CA ALA A 359 37.88 20.31 -16.93
C ALA A 359 38.26 19.04 -16.16
N GLU A 360 38.80 19.18 -14.94
CA GLU A 360 39.13 18.06 -14.06
C GLU A 360 37.86 17.33 -13.61
N ASN A 361 36.87 18.06 -13.10
CA ASN A 361 35.63 17.47 -12.60
C ASN A 361 34.78 16.84 -13.72
N ASP A 362 34.71 17.45 -14.91
CA ASP A 362 34.03 16.87 -16.08
C ASP A 362 34.74 15.59 -16.55
N SER A 363 36.08 15.55 -16.52
CA SER A 363 36.84 14.34 -16.83
C SER A 363 36.50 13.20 -15.87
N ILE A 364 36.48 13.48 -14.56
CA ILE A 364 36.12 12.51 -13.53
C ILE A 364 34.68 12.02 -13.72
N LEU A 365 33.74 12.94 -13.95
CA LEU A 365 32.33 12.63 -14.17
C LEU A 365 32.15 11.68 -15.36
N ASN A 366 32.82 11.97 -16.48
CA ASN A 366 32.75 11.15 -17.69
C ASN A 366 33.33 9.74 -17.46
N VAL A 367 34.46 9.62 -16.78
CA VAL A 367 35.04 8.31 -16.43
C VAL A 367 34.05 7.48 -15.63
N LYS A 368 33.43 8.07 -14.59
CA LYS A 368 32.42 7.39 -13.77
C LYS A 368 31.17 7.02 -14.56
N TYR A 369 30.69 7.92 -15.40
CA TYR A 369 29.57 7.65 -16.30
C TYR A 369 29.82 6.41 -17.16
N GLN A 370 31.03 6.27 -17.73
CA GLN A 370 31.38 5.09 -18.53
C GLN A 370 31.41 3.80 -17.71
N ILE A 371 31.93 3.85 -16.47
CA ILE A 371 31.95 2.71 -15.56
C ILE A 371 30.52 2.24 -15.25
N ILE A 372 29.65 3.15 -14.80
CA ILE A 372 28.25 2.86 -14.47
C ILE A 372 27.53 2.35 -15.73
N SER A 373 27.67 3.05 -16.86
CA SER A 373 27.03 2.68 -18.12
C SER A 373 27.42 1.29 -18.59
N LYS A 374 28.71 0.93 -18.48
CA LYS A 374 29.17 -0.41 -18.84
C LYS A 374 28.55 -1.46 -17.93
N GLY A 375 28.57 -1.24 -16.62
CA GLY A 375 27.98 -2.16 -15.65
C GLY A 375 26.49 -2.40 -15.90
N LEU A 376 25.71 -1.33 -16.08
CA LEU A 376 24.26 -1.43 -16.33
C LEU A 376 23.90 -2.05 -17.68
N LYS A 377 24.73 -1.88 -18.71
CA LYS A 377 24.55 -2.57 -20.01
C LYS A 377 24.85 -4.06 -19.94
N GLU A 378 25.80 -4.45 -19.10
CA GLU A 378 26.09 -5.86 -18.86
C GLU A 378 24.97 -6.52 -18.04
N LYS A 379 24.52 -5.85 -16.98
CA LYS A 379 23.46 -6.35 -16.09
C LYS A 379 22.74 -5.19 -15.39
N PRO A 380 21.43 -5.00 -15.60
CA PRO A 380 20.63 -4.07 -14.82
C PRO A 380 20.64 -4.43 -13.33
N VAL A 381 20.56 -3.41 -12.46
CA VAL A 381 20.39 -3.63 -11.01
C VAL A 381 18.89 -3.75 -10.73
N THR A 382 18.47 -4.85 -10.13
CA THR A 382 17.04 -5.14 -9.90
C THR A 382 16.80 -5.51 -8.44
N GLY A 383 15.78 -4.90 -7.85
CA GLY A 383 15.25 -5.23 -6.54
C GLY A 383 13.83 -5.79 -6.61
N MET A 384 13.13 -5.79 -5.48
CA MET A 384 11.72 -6.20 -5.42
C MET A 384 10.81 -5.23 -6.18
N ARG A 385 11.09 -3.92 -6.12
CA ARG A 385 10.24 -2.84 -6.64
C ARG A 385 10.95 -1.86 -7.56
N PHE A 386 12.27 -1.94 -7.71
CA PHE A 386 13.01 -1.12 -8.67
C PHE A 386 13.70 -1.96 -9.74
N HIS A 387 13.92 -1.33 -10.89
CA HIS A 387 14.69 -1.85 -12.00
C HIS A 387 15.52 -0.73 -12.59
N PHE A 388 16.80 -0.69 -12.26
CA PHE A 388 17.73 0.36 -12.65
C PHE A 388 18.55 -0.09 -13.87
N THR A 389 18.24 0.51 -15.02
CA THR A 389 18.88 0.19 -16.31
C THR A 389 19.81 1.30 -16.80
N PHE A 390 20.56 1.00 -17.87
CA PHE A 390 21.35 2.00 -18.57
C PHE A 390 20.49 3.14 -19.13
N GLU A 391 19.29 2.84 -19.64
CA GLU A 391 18.35 3.83 -20.16
C GLU A 391 17.90 4.79 -19.06
N ASN A 392 17.53 4.26 -17.90
CA ASN A 392 17.19 5.07 -16.72
C ASN A 392 18.34 6.01 -16.36
N PHE A 393 19.54 5.47 -16.19
CA PHE A 393 20.74 6.25 -15.85
C PHE A 393 21.04 7.35 -16.88
N ARG A 394 20.99 7.02 -18.18
CA ARG A 394 21.23 7.97 -19.26
C ARG A 394 20.19 9.09 -19.25
N ASP A 395 18.92 8.75 -19.02
CA ASP A 395 17.84 9.72 -19.08
C ASP A 395 17.87 10.66 -17.85
N VAL A 396 18.21 10.14 -16.65
CA VAL A 396 18.49 10.96 -15.46
C VAL A 396 19.67 11.89 -15.73
N GLN A 397 20.77 11.40 -16.32
CA GLN A 397 21.94 12.24 -16.64
C GLN A 397 21.62 13.35 -17.65
N ARG A 398 20.74 13.11 -18.62
CA ARG A 398 20.28 14.15 -19.56
C ARG A 398 19.48 15.25 -18.87
N LYS A 399 18.61 14.86 -17.93
CA LYS A 399 17.86 15.82 -17.09
C LYS A 399 18.79 16.60 -16.18
N TRP A 400 19.80 15.95 -15.61
CA TRP A 400 20.83 16.62 -14.82
C TRP A 400 21.58 17.70 -15.61
N ILE A 401 21.96 17.47 -16.87
CA ILE A 401 22.65 18.49 -17.69
C ILE A 401 21.78 19.74 -17.84
N THR A 402 20.47 19.55 -18.10
CA THR A 402 19.54 20.68 -18.23
C THR A 402 19.39 21.43 -16.91
N TYR A 403 19.21 20.69 -15.81
CA TYR A 403 19.21 21.23 -14.45
C TYR A 403 20.49 22.04 -14.17
N ARG A 404 21.66 21.48 -14.47
CA ARG A 404 22.97 22.09 -14.23
C ARG A 404 23.11 23.43 -14.96
N ASP A 405 22.83 23.43 -16.27
CA ASP A 405 23.09 24.59 -17.12
C ASP A 405 22.13 25.74 -16.80
N VAL A 406 20.88 25.45 -16.45
CA VAL A 406 19.91 26.47 -16.01
C VAL A 406 20.27 27.00 -14.63
N ASN A 407 20.60 26.13 -13.67
CA ASN A 407 20.94 26.54 -12.32
C ASN A 407 22.26 27.29 -12.24
N ALA A 408 23.26 26.96 -13.05
CA ALA A 408 24.52 27.70 -13.06
C ALA A 408 24.32 29.18 -13.44
N LYS A 409 23.43 29.45 -14.41
CA LYS A 409 23.06 30.81 -14.81
C LYS A 409 22.31 31.52 -13.69
N PHE A 410 21.27 30.86 -13.16
CA PHE A 410 20.47 31.40 -12.06
C PHE A 410 21.33 31.71 -10.82
N PHE A 411 22.23 30.81 -10.42
CA PHE A 411 23.11 31.01 -9.26
C PHE A 411 24.12 32.13 -9.49
N SER A 412 24.62 32.31 -10.73
CA SER A 412 25.54 33.41 -11.05
C SER A 412 24.87 34.78 -10.94
N GLU A 413 23.56 34.85 -11.18
CA GLU A 413 22.79 36.08 -10.97
C GLU A 413 22.42 36.27 -9.50
N LEU A 414 22.07 35.18 -8.81
CA LEU A 414 21.71 35.19 -7.40
C LEU A 414 22.89 35.53 -6.48
N SER A 415 24.10 35.11 -6.87
CA SER A 415 25.36 35.36 -6.16
C SER A 415 26.43 35.86 -7.14
N PRO A 416 26.44 37.18 -7.44
CA PRO A 416 27.31 37.78 -8.47
C PRO A 416 28.81 37.68 -8.20
N ASN A 417 29.21 37.27 -6.99
CA ASN A 417 30.61 37.03 -6.63
C ASN A 417 31.20 35.81 -7.36
N TYR A 418 30.35 34.94 -7.94
CA TYR A 418 30.75 33.71 -8.60
C TYR A 418 30.24 33.68 -10.04
N SER A 419 31.12 33.30 -10.96
CA SER A 419 30.78 33.23 -12.38
C SER A 419 29.86 32.04 -12.71
N ASN A 420 29.20 32.08 -13.86
CA ASN A 420 28.47 30.92 -14.38
C ASN A 420 29.38 29.69 -14.52
N GLU A 421 30.65 29.86 -14.93
CA GLU A 421 31.63 28.77 -15.03
C GLU A 421 31.94 28.14 -13.67
N TYR A 422 32.03 28.95 -12.62
CA TYR A 422 32.18 28.45 -11.25
C TYR A 422 30.99 27.56 -10.87
N TRP A 423 29.75 27.99 -11.13
CA TRP A 423 28.57 27.20 -10.77
C TRP A 423 28.39 25.95 -11.62
N LEU A 424 28.78 25.98 -12.89
CA LEU A 424 28.85 24.77 -13.72
C LEU A 424 29.80 23.75 -13.09
N ASN A 425 30.99 24.19 -12.66
CA ASN A 425 31.97 23.33 -12.00
C ASN A 425 31.45 22.80 -10.65
N TYR A 426 30.83 23.66 -9.84
CA TYR A 426 30.23 23.27 -8.56
C TYR A 426 29.20 22.15 -8.73
N LEU A 427 28.25 22.32 -9.64
CA LEU A 427 27.20 21.33 -9.89
C LEU A 427 27.76 20.04 -10.51
N THR A 428 28.77 20.13 -11.39
CA THR A 428 29.52 18.95 -11.86
C THR A 428 30.17 18.21 -10.69
N ALA A 429 30.84 18.92 -9.77
CA ALA A 429 31.50 18.31 -8.62
C ALA A 429 30.50 17.64 -7.65
N VAL A 430 29.29 18.19 -7.49
CA VAL A 430 28.19 17.54 -6.75
C VAL A 430 27.81 16.23 -7.43
N ARG A 431 27.60 16.24 -8.76
CA ARG A 431 27.21 15.03 -9.50
C ARG A 431 28.28 13.94 -9.50
N VAL A 432 29.56 14.31 -9.45
CA VAL A 432 30.66 13.36 -9.28
C VAL A 432 30.50 12.57 -7.98
N LYS A 433 30.09 13.22 -6.89
CA LYS A 433 29.85 12.56 -5.59
C LYS A 433 28.64 11.63 -5.66
N ASP A 434 27.56 12.02 -6.34
CA ASP A 434 26.43 11.12 -6.58
C ASP A 434 26.89 9.83 -7.30
N PHE A 435 27.79 9.99 -8.29
CA PHE A 435 28.33 8.86 -9.04
C PHE A 435 29.29 7.99 -8.25
N ASP A 436 29.91 8.47 -7.16
CA ASP A 436 30.67 7.61 -6.26
C ASP A 436 29.77 6.50 -5.69
N ASN A 437 28.60 6.87 -5.18
CA ASN A 437 27.63 5.94 -4.61
C ASN A 437 27.08 4.96 -5.66
N LEU A 438 26.83 5.44 -6.89
CA LEU A 438 26.32 4.58 -7.97
C LEU A 438 27.36 3.58 -8.49
N VAL A 439 28.64 3.97 -8.54
CA VAL A 439 29.71 3.02 -8.89
C VAL A 439 29.78 1.90 -7.85
N GLU A 440 29.69 2.23 -6.57
CA GLU A 440 29.65 1.24 -5.49
C GLU A 440 28.44 0.31 -5.64
N LEU A 441 27.24 0.87 -5.81
CA LEU A 441 26.01 0.12 -6.03
C LEU A 441 26.12 -0.88 -7.20
N VAL A 442 26.57 -0.40 -8.36
CA VAL A 442 26.70 -1.25 -9.56
C VAL A 442 27.74 -2.35 -9.37
N ASN A 443 28.82 -2.10 -8.62
CA ASN A 443 29.81 -3.13 -8.34
C ASN A 443 29.26 -4.20 -7.40
N VAL A 444 28.58 -3.82 -6.32
CA VAL A 444 28.00 -4.74 -5.33
C VAL A 444 27.01 -5.72 -5.95
N TYR A 445 26.20 -5.29 -6.92
CA TYR A 445 25.19 -6.15 -7.57
C TYR A 445 25.72 -6.96 -8.79
N ARG A 446 26.99 -6.75 -9.15
CA ARG A 446 27.68 -7.51 -10.19
C ARG A 446 28.44 -8.71 -9.62
N ASP A 447 29.02 -8.56 -8.43
CA ASP A 447 29.55 -9.67 -7.64
C ASP A 447 28.42 -10.57 -7.12
#